data_AF-A0A6B2TAG4-F1
#
_entry.id   AF-A0A6B2TAG4-F1
#
_cell.length_a   1.000
_cell.length_b   1.000
_cell.length_c   1.000
_cell.angle_alpha   90.00
_cell.angle_beta   90.00
_cell.angle_gamma   90.00
#
_symmetry.space_group_name_H-M   'P 1'
#
loop_
_entity.id
_entity.type
_entity.pdbx_description
1 polymer ?
#
loop_
_entity_poly.entity_id
_entity_poly.type
_entity_poly.pdbx_seq_one_letter_code
_entity_poly.pdbx_strand_id
1 'polypeptide(L)'
;DAQAARALRRAEATRVPLIRQHANGVADLIAPEEADAHARVLLSPLSDNETLLSTLRTWLSLHGSWDRTAVALGIHRNTVRQRITRCTTLLGADLNDPDIRMELWFALTRTTT
;
A
#
# COMPACT_ATOMS: atom_id res chain seq x y z
N ASP A 1 23.57 -23.57 -7.16
CA ASP A 1 22.53 -22.56 -7.47
C ASP A 1 21.82 -22.80 -8.80
N ALA A 2 20.65 -23.44 -8.74
CA ALA A 2 19.84 -23.73 -9.93
C ALA A 2 19.18 -22.49 -10.57
N GLN A 3 18.92 -21.45 -9.77
CA GLN A 3 18.33 -20.19 -10.22
C GLN A 3 19.30 -19.38 -11.09
N ALA A 4 20.57 -19.30 -10.70
CA ALA A 4 21.63 -18.62 -11.47
C ALA A 4 21.83 -19.26 -12.85
N ALA A 5 21.89 -20.59 -12.92
CA ALA A 5 22.05 -21.32 -14.18
C ALA A 5 20.82 -21.24 -15.11
N ARG A 6 19.63 -20.98 -14.57
CA ARG A 6 18.40 -20.78 -15.36
C ARG A 6 18.29 -19.35 -15.89
N ALA A 7 18.72 -18.36 -15.10
CA ALA A 7 18.77 -16.96 -15.50
C ALA A 7 19.80 -16.72 -16.62
N LEU A 8 20.99 -17.32 -16.52
CA LEU A 8 22.05 -17.20 -17.53
C LEU A 8 21.61 -17.74 -18.90
N ARG A 9 21.10 -18.98 -18.95
CA ARG A 9 20.64 -19.62 -20.20
C ARG A 9 19.55 -18.83 -20.93
N ARG A 10 18.69 -18.13 -20.18
CA ARG A 10 17.63 -17.32 -20.77
C ARG A 10 18.12 -15.96 -21.26
N ALA A 11 19.06 -15.32 -20.53
CA ALA A 11 19.70 -14.07 -20.95
C ALA A 11 20.57 -14.26 -22.20
N GLU A 12 21.28 -15.39 -22.29
CA GLU A 12 22.08 -15.75 -23.48
C GLU A 12 21.21 -15.96 -24.72
N ALA A 13 20.03 -16.56 -24.55
CA ALA A 13 19.09 -16.82 -25.64
C ALA A 13 18.42 -15.55 -26.18
N THR A 14 18.23 -14.51 -25.35
CA THR A 14 17.51 -13.29 -25.73
C THR A 14 18.40 -12.07 -25.93
N ARG A 15 19.68 -12.11 -25.50
CA ARG A 15 20.59 -10.93 -25.39
C ARG A 15 20.00 -9.76 -24.61
N VAL A 16 19.02 -10.01 -23.74
CA VAL A 16 18.45 -9.00 -22.85
C VAL A 16 18.91 -9.30 -21.42
N PRO A 17 19.51 -8.33 -20.70
CA PRO A 17 19.88 -8.52 -19.30
C PRO A 17 18.63 -8.86 -18.46
N LEU A 18 18.62 -10.07 -17.89
CA LEU A 18 17.43 -10.71 -17.33
C LEU A 18 17.29 -10.57 -15.80
N ILE A 19 18.15 -9.81 -15.13
CA ILE A 19 18.06 -9.59 -13.69
C ILE A 19 18.02 -8.09 -13.42
N ARG A 20 16.81 -7.55 -13.32
CA ARG A 20 16.59 -6.33 -12.54
C ARG A 20 16.29 -6.79 -11.13
N GLN A 21 17.21 -6.56 -10.20
CA GLN A 21 16.93 -6.79 -8.79
C GLN A 21 15.93 -5.72 -8.36
N HIS A 22 14.66 -6.11 -8.26
CA HIS A 22 13.59 -5.22 -7.82
C HIS A 22 13.74 -4.98 -6.32
N ALA A 23 14.32 -3.83 -5.96
CA ALA A 23 14.52 -3.45 -4.57
C ALA A 23 13.18 -3.30 -3.82
N ASN A 24 12.08 -2.99 -4.53
CA ASN A 24 10.76 -2.74 -3.95
C ASN A 24 9.68 -3.77 -4.39
N GLY A 25 10.09 -4.92 -4.94
CA GLY A 25 9.15 -5.98 -5.32
C GLY A 25 8.22 -5.59 -6.49
N VAL A 26 6.95 -6.00 -6.43
CA VAL A 26 5.94 -5.79 -7.50
C VAL A 26 5.74 -4.30 -7.84
N ALA A 27 5.98 -3.39 -6.89
CA ALA A 27 5.89 -1.95 -7.12
C ALA A 27 6.82 -1.46 -8.25
N ASP A 28 7.98 -2.09 -8.43
CA ASP A 28 8.95 -1.74 -9.47
C ASP A 28 8.51 -2.19 -10.89
N LEU A 29 7.36 -2.88 -11.00
CA LEU A 29 6.75 -3.26 -12.29
C LEU A 29 5.84 -2.17 -12.87
N ILE A 30 5.53 -1.13 -12.08
CA ILE A 30 4.66 -0.01 -12.47
C ILE A 30 5.51 1.26 -12.60
N ALA A 31 5.23 2.09 -13.60
CA ALA A 31 5.90 3.37 -13.74
C ALA A 31 5.65 4.26 -12.50
N PRO A 32 6.67 4.85 -11.86
CA PRO A 32 6.49 5.63 -10.64
C PRO A 32 5.47 6.77 -10.78
N GLU A 33 5.48 7.48 -11.91
CA GLU A 33 4.54 8.56 -12.17
C GLU A 33 3.08 8.10 -12.25
N GLU A 34 2.83 6.93 -12.82
CA GLU A 34 1.50 6.33 -12.91
C GLU A 34 1.02 5.86 -11.53
N ALA A 35 1.91 5.23 -10.75
CA ALA A 35 1.62 4.81 -9.39
C ALA A 35 1.29 6.01 -8.49
N ASP A 36 2.03 7.10 -8.59
CA ASP A 36 1.80 8.31 -7.79
C ASP A 36 0.52 9.04 -8.22
N ALA A 37 0.23 9.07 -9.52
CA ALA A 37 -1.02 9.62 -10.03
C ALA A 37 -2.23 8.82 -9.54
N HIS A 38 -2.16 7.49 -9.62
CA HIS A 38 -3.19 6.59 -9.09
C HIS A 38 -3.40 6.80 -7.59
N ALA A 39 -2.32 6.83 -6.81
CA ALA A 39 -2.38 7.05 -5.38
C ALA A 39 -3.05 8.39 -5.01
N ARG A 40 -2.72 9.47 -5.72
CA ARG A 40 -3.35 10.78 -5.53
C ARG A 40 -4.85 10.75 -5.79
N VAL A 41 -5.29 10.10 -6.87
CA VAL A 41 -6.72 9.98 -7.21
C VAL A 41 -7.44 9.14 -6.17
N LEU A 42 -6.91 7.95 -5.84
CA LEU A 42 -7.52 7.03 -4.88
C LEU A 42 -7.65 7.64 -3.48
N LEU A 43 -6.65 8.38 -3.03
CA LEU A 43 -6.63 9.00 -1.70
C LEU A 43 -7.23 10.41 -1.67
N SER A 44 -7.64 10.96 -2.82
CA SER A 44 -8.23 12.30 -2.90
C SER A 44 -9.42 12.53 -1.95
N PRO A 45 -10.31 11.56 -1.66
CA PRO A 45 -11.40 11.78 -0.69
C PRO A 45 -10.91 12.00 0.75
N LEU A 46 -9.65 11.69 1.04
CA LEU A 46 -9.03 11.82 2.36
C LEU A 46 -7.93 12.91 2.40
N SER A 47 -7.64 13.60 1.29
CA SER A 47 -6.49 14.50 1.17
C SER A 47 -6.46 15.60 2.21
N ASP A 48 -7.64 16.12 2.58
CA ASP A 48 -7.78 17.24 3.52
C ASP A 48 -7.83 16.77 4.98
N ASN A 49 -7.66 15.47 5.24
CA ASN A 49 -7.77 14.90 6.57
C ASN A 49 -6.59 13.99 6.92
N GLU A 50 -5.48 14.63 7.32
CA GLU A 50 -4.27 13.92 7.77
C GLU A 50 -4.52 12.98 8.95
N THR A 51 -5.50 13.29 9.80
CA THR A 51 -5.87 12.42 10.92
C THR A 51 -6.48 11.11 10.44
N LEU A 52 -7.30 11.13 9.40
CA LEU A 52 -7.85 9.90 8.79
C LEU A 52 -6.79 9.15 8.00
N LEU A 53 -5.93 9.84 7.23
CA LEU A 53 -4.82 9.22 6.50
C LEU A 53 -3.84 8.52 7.44
N SER A 54 -3.41 9.18 8.52
CA SER A 54 -2.54 8.58 9.53
C SER A 54 -3.20 7.39 10.23
N THR A 55 -4.48 7.51 10.61
CA THR A 55 -5.21 6.40 11.24
C THR A 55 -5.33 5.20 10.29
N LEU A 56 -5.66 5.43 9.02
CA LEU A 56 -5.76 4.39 8.00
C LEU A 56 -4.40 3.71 7.76
N ARG A 57 -3.34 4.48 7.62
CA ARG A 57 -1.97 3.96 7.46
C ARG A 57 -1.58 3.08 8.64
N THR A 58 -1.72 3.56 9.87
CA THR A 58 -1.38 2.77 11.08
C THR A 58 -2.24 1.51 11.18
N TRP A 59 -3.53 1.60 10.88
CA TRP A 59 -4.44 0.46 10.92
C TRP A 59 -4.07 -0.63 9.90
N LEU A 60 -3.75 -0.24 8.67
CA LEU A 60 -3.27 -1.15 7.62
C LEU A 60 -1.92 -1.79 7.99
N SER A 61 -0.95 -1.00 8.50
CA SER A 61 0.34 -1.51 8.99
C SER A 61 0.19 -2.54 10.11
N LEU A 62 -0.91 -2.48 10.87
CA LEU A 62 -1.21 -3.38 11.98
C LEU A 62 -2.27 -4.43 11.61
N HIS A 63 -2.42 -4.71 10.32
CA HIS A 63 -3.30 -5.75 9.76
C HIS A 63 -4.77 -5.61 10.17
N GLY A 64 -5.23 -4.39 10.33
CA GLY A 64 -6.61 -4.06 10.68
C GLY A 64 -6.97 -4.24 12.16
N SER A 65 -5.98 -4.36 13.04
CA SER A 65 -6.23 -4.52 14.47
C SER A 65 -6.66 -3.22 15.14
N TRP A 66 -7.89 -3.18 15.67
CA TRP A 66 -8.42 -2.03 16.42
C TRP A 66 -7.59 -1.69 17.64
N ASP A 67 -7.28 -2.69 18.46
CA ASP A 67 -6.59 -2.47 19.74
C ASP A 67 -5.12 -2.10 19.52
N ARG A 68 -4.40 -2.74 18.60
CA ARG A 68 -3.01 -2.36 18.30
C ARG A 68 -2.92 -0.95 17.71
N THR A 69 -3.86 -0.58 16.86
CA THR A 69 -3.92 0.78 16.29
C THR A 69 -4.23 1.82 17.35
N ALA A 70 -5.16 1.51 18.26
CA ALA A 70 -5.50 2.37 19.39
C ALA A 70 -4.28 2.65 20.27
N VAL A 71 -3.53 1.61 20.63
CA VAL A 71 -2.27 1.70 21.38
C VAL A 71 -1.23 2.53 20.61
N ALA A 72 -1.01 2.23 19.33
CA ALA A 72 -0.01 2.92 18.52
C ALA A 72 -0.31 4.43 18.33
N LEU A 73 -1.59 4.81 18.29
CA LEU A 73 -2.02 6.20 18.12
C LEU A 73 -2.31 6.91 19.45
N GLY A 74 -2.24 6.24 20.59
CA GLY A 74 -2.59 6.82 21.89
C GLY A 74 -4.05 7.25 22.02
N ILE A 75 -4.97 6.57 21.32
CA ILE A 75 -6.41 6.89 21.32
C ILE A 75 -7.24 5.68 21.72
N HIS A 76 -8.51 5.89 22.02
CA HIS A 76 -9.43 4.80 22.34
C HIS A 76 -9.79 3.98 21.09
N ARG A 77 -9.99 2.66 21.24
CA ARG A 77 -10.35 1.75 20.13
C ARG A 77 -11.63 2.14 19.37
N ASN A 78 -12.60 2.75 20.07
CA ASN A 78 -13.83 3.21 19.42
C ASN A 78 -13.56 4.38 18.48
N THR A 79 -12.60 5.25 18.82
CA THR A 79 -12.15 6.34 17.94
C THR A 79 -11.51 5.80 16.68
N VAL A 80 -10.68 4.74 16.79
CA VAL A 80 -10.13 4.05 15.60
C VAL A 80 -11.26 3.52 14.72
N ARG A 81 -12.23 2.81 15.31
CA ARG A 81 -13.36 2.25 14.56
C ARG A 81 -14.14 3.35 13.83
N GLN A 82 -14.49 4.43 14.52
CA GLN A 82 -15.19 5.58 13.93
C GLN A 82 -14.42 6.19 12.76
N ARG A 83 -13.11 6.38 12.91
CA ARG A 83 -12.25 6.91 11.84
C ARG A 83 -12.16 5.97 10.64
N ILE A 84 -11.98 4.66 10.85
CA ILE A 84 -11.94 3.70 9.73
C ILE A 84 -13.31 3.60 9.04
N THR A 85 -14.41 3.58 9.78
CA THR A 85 -15.76 3.67 9.19
C THR A 85 -15.92 4.94 8.36
N ARG A 86 -15.39 6.08 8.84
CA ARG A 86 -15.38 7.32 8.07
C ARG A 86 -14.55 7.19 6.78
N CYS A 87 -13.39 6.53 6.83
CA CYS A 87 -12.60 6.22 5.63
C CYS A 87 -13.39 5.37 4.63
N THR A 88 -14.07 4.29 5.08
CA THR A 88 -14.95 3.46 4.25
C THR A 88 -15.97 4.31 3.51
N THR A 89 -16.65 5.22 4.23
CA THR A 89 -17.66 6.09 3.63
C THR A 89 -17.08 7.07 2.63
N LEU A 90 -15.96 7.70 2.94
CA LEU A 90 -15.35 8.72 2.06
C LEU A 90 -14.73 8.10 0.80
N LEU A 91 -14.09 6.94 0.94
CA LEU A 91 -13.49 6.22 -0.17
C LEU A 91 -14.52 5.44 -1.00
N GLY A 92 -15.73 5.21 -0.47
CA GLY A 92 -16.73 4.37 -1.12
C GLY A 92 -16.28 2.92 -1.29
N ALA A 93 -15.44 2.42 -0.39
CA ALA A 93 -14.75 1.13 -0.52
C ALA A 93 -14.91 0.25 0.72
N ASP A 94 -15.05 -1.07 0.53
CA ASP A 94 -15.13 -2.03 1.63
C ASP A 94 -13.72 -2.34 2.17
N LEU A 95 -13.40 -1.77 3.32
CA LEU A 95 -12.14 -2.03 4.01
C LEU A 95 -12.08 -3.40 4.68
N ASN A 96 -13.05 -4.30 4.50
CA ASN A 96 -12.90 -5.72 4.85
C ASN A 96 -12.33 -6.55 3.69
N ASP A 97 -12.38 -6.02 2.46
CA ASP A 97 -11.82 -6.66 1.28
C ASP A 97 -10.27 -6.60 1.31
N PRO A 98 -9.57 -7.74 1.28
CA PRO A 98 -8.11 -7.78 1.27
C PRO A 98 -7.49 -7.09 0.04
N ASP A 99 -8.15 -7.12 -1.11
CA ASP A 99 -7.65 -6.51 -2.34
C ASP A 99 -7.69 -4.98 -2.22
N ILE A 100 -8.80 -4.44 -1.70
CA ILE A 100 -8.93 -3.01 -1.37
C ILE A 100 -7.89 -2.57 -0.33
N ARG A 101 -7.66 -3.37 0.71
CA ARG A 101 -6.61 -3.06 1.72
C ARG A 101 -5.23 -3.02 1.09
N MET A 102 -4.92 -3.95 0.19
CA MET A 102 -3.64 -4.01 -0.51
C MET A 102 -3.46 -2.77 -1.40
N GLU A 103 -4.48 -2.40 -2.17
CA GLU A 103 -4.45 -1.23 -3.04
C GLU A 103 -4.26 0.07 -2.24
N LEU A 104 -5.01 0.24 -1.14
CA LEU A 104 -4.88 1.40 -0.25
C LEU A 104 -3.51 1.45 0.44
N TRP A 105 -2.99 0.31 0.89
CA TRP A 105 -1.65 0.24 1.46
C TRP A 105 -0.60 0.66 0.45
N PHE A 106 -0.68 0.13 -0.78
CA PHE A 106 0.21 0.54 -1.87
C PHE A 106 0.13 2.04 -2.12
N ALA A 107 -1.07 2.60 -2.30
CA ALA A 107 -1.25 4.04 -2.52
C ALA A 107 -0.66 4.89 -1.37
N LEU A 108 -0.87 4.48 -0.12
CA LEU A 108 -0.31 5.17 1.04
C LEU A 108 1.21 5.10 1.10
N THR A 109 1.86 4.08 0.55
CA THR A 109 3.33 4.06 0.48
C THR A 109 3.89 5.04 -0.57
N ARG A 110 3.10 5.40 -1.58
CA ARG A 110 3.48 6.36 -2.63
C ARG A 110 3.44 7.82 -2.18
N THR A 111 2.52 8.17 -1.29
CA THR A 111 2.32 9.56 -0.82
C THR A 111 3.23 9.95 0.35
N THR A 112 4.42 9.36 0.45
CA THR A 112 5.37 9.69 1.51
C THR A 112 6.12 10.96 1.12
N THR A 113 5.66 12.10 1.65
CA THR A 113 6.46 13.33 1.78
C THR A 113 7.47 13.17 2.92
#